data_AF-A0A7S0M4U4-F1
#
_entry.id   AF-A0A7S0M4U4-F1
#
_cell.length_a   1.000
_cell.length_b   1.000
_cell.length_c   1.000
_cell.angle_alpha   90.00
_cell.angle_beta   90.00
_cell.angle_gamma   90.00
#
_symmetry.space_group_name_H-M   'P 1'
#
loop_
_entity.id
_entity.type
_entity.pdbx_description
1 polymer ?
#
loop_
_entity_poly.entity_id
_entity_poly.type
_entity_poly.pdbx_seq_one_letter_code
_entity_poly.pdbx_strand_id
1 'polypeptide(L)'
;EAEERAAKQIAEYQERMAQSEQLIAGLNQSWAEKEREGRELEAQRRELMREMGLFMSDEYDEDVRLPQLVNLNEDSQKDGRVIYPLREGEVNVGRPDYAVPMQIKLMGLNIEHHHAVITHRDGQVRLRPVGKSRIWVNGRLLPPDAVARVRHQDRVLFGNNHLFRVNFPHRAKVTGRSAA
;
A
#
# COMPACT_ATOMS: atom_id res chain seq x y z
N GLU A 1 -22.83 -20.45 70.09
CA GLU A 1 -22.81 -19.00 69.72
C GLU A 1 -21.64 -18.61 68.81
N ALA A 2 -20.37 -18.82 69.19
CA ALA A 2 -19.24 -18.38 68.36
C ALA A 2 -19.15 -19.11 67.01
N GLU A 3 -19.36 -20.42 66.97
CA GLU A 3 -19.37 -21.22 65.74
C GLU A 3 -20.53 -20.85 64.81
N GLU A 4 -21.69 -20.52 65.37
CA GLU A 4 -22.87 -20.11 64.61
C GLU A 4 -22.68 -18.72 63.96
N ARG A 5 -21.99 -17.80 64.67
CA ARG A 5 -21.60 -16.49 64.12
C ARG A 5 -20.54 -16.63 63.03
N ALA A 6 -19.56 -17.51 63.20
CA ALA A 6 -18.55 -17.81 62.19
C ALA A 6 -19.17 -18.46 60.94
N ALA A 7 -20.10 -19.40 61.12
CA ALA A 7 -20.81 -20.04 60.02
C ALA A 7 -21.67 -19.02 59.23
N LYS A 8 -22.36 -18.10 59.92
CA LYS A 8 -23.07 -16.99 59.28
C LYS A 8 -22.14 -16.07 58.49
N GLN A 9 -20.99 -15.69 59.05
CA GLN A 9 -20.01 -14.87 58.33
C GLN A 9 -19.44 -15.57 57.10
N ILE A 10 -19.10 -16.86 57.20
CA ILE A 10 -18.60 -17.64 56.06
C ILE A 10 -19.65 -17.72 54.95
N ALA A 11 -20.92 -17.97 55.29
CA ALA A 11 -22.01 -18.00 54.32
C ALA A 11 -22.20 -16.63 53.64
N GLU A 12 -22.14 -15.53 54.40
CA GLU A 12 -22.23 -14.17 53.87
C GLU A 12 -21.06 -13.82 52.94
N TYR A 13 -19.83 -14.23 53.29
CA TYR A 13 -18.66 -14.04 52.43
C TYR A 13 -18.73 -14.88 51.14
N GLN A 14 -19.21 -16.12 51.23
CA GLN A 14 -19.41 -16.99 50.07
C GLN A 14 -20.46 -16.42 49.13
N GLU A 15 -21.57 -15.90 49.66
CA GLU A 15 -22.61 -15.26 48.86
C GLU A 15 -22.10 -14.00 48.16
N ARG A 16 -21.32 -13.15 48.87
CA ARG A 16 -20.67 -11.98 48.27
C ARG A 16 -19.66 -12.35 47.18
N MET A 17 -18.89 -13.42 47.36
CA MET A 17 -17.96 -13.91 46.33
C MET A 17 -18.72 -14.41 45.10
N ALA A 18 -19.77 -15.22 45.28
CA ALA A 18 -20.58 -15.72 44.18
C ALA A 18 -21.24 -14.58 43.37
N GLN A 19 -21.74 -13.56 44.06
CA GLN A 19 -22.26 -12.34 43.42
C GLN A 19 -21.18 -11.59 42.63
N SER A 20 -19.97 -11.48 43.18
CA SER A 20 -18.84 -10.84 42.49
C SER A 20 -18.40 -11.61 41.25
N GLU A 21 -18.33 -12.94 41.32
CA GLU A 21 -17.98 -13.80 40.18
C GLU A 21 -19.01 -13.69 39.06
N GLN A 22 -20.30 -13.68 39.39
CA GLN A 22 -21.36 -13.46 38.40
C GLN A 22 -21.25 -12.08 37.73
N LEU A 23 -20.94 -11.03 38.50
CA LEU A 23 -20.76 -9.68 37.96
C LEU A 23 -19.57 -9.62 37.00
N ILE A 24 -18.43 -10.22 37.38
CA ILE A 24 -17.22 -10.29 36.55
C ILE A 24 -17.49 -11.09 35.27
N ALA A 25 -18.18 -12.22 35.37
CA ALA A 25 -18.55 -13.04 34.22
C ALA A 25 -19.43 -12.27 33.24
N GLY A 26 -20.43 -11.54 33.73
CA GLY A 26 -21.29 -10.68 32.92
C GLY A 26 -20.53 -9.52 32.25
N LEU A 27 -19.62 -8.87 32.98
CA LEU A 27 -18.75 -7.83 32.42
C LEU A 27 -17.85 -8.39 31.32
N ASN A 28 -17.20 -9.53 31.54
CA ASN A 28 -16.33 -10.16 30.55
C ASN A 28 -17.10 -10.55 29.28
N GLN A 29 -18.33 -11.06 29.41
CA GLN A 29 -19.20 -11.33 28.26
C GLN A 29 -19.54 -10.04 27.49
N SER A 30 -19.93 -8.97 28.19
CA SER A 30 -20.21 -7.67 27.57
C SER A 30 -18.98 -7.06 26.87
N TRP A 31 -17.79 -7.21 27.46
CA TRP A 31 -16.53 -6.79 26.85
C TRP A 31 -16.21 -7.58 25.59
N ALA A 32 -16.40 -8.91 25.62
CA ALA A 32 -16.19 -9.75 24.44
C ALA A 32 -17.13 -9.38 23.29
N GLU A 33 -18.39 -9.03 23.58
CA GLU A 33 -19.32 -8.55 22.56
C GLU A 33 -18.91 -7.20 21.98
N LYS A 34 -18.50 -6.24 22.82
CA LYS A 34 -17.99 -4.94 22.35
C LYS A 34 -16.72 -5.08 21.52
N GLU A 35 -15.83 -5.99 21.89
CA GLU A 35 -14.61 -6.27 21.15
C GLU A 35 -14.93 -6.91 19.78
N ARG A 36 -15.95 -7.77 19.72
CA ARG A 36 -16.45 -8.35 18.46
C ARG A 36 -17.05 -7.28 17.55
N GLU A 37 -17.93 -6.44 18.08
CA GLU A 37 -18.55 -5.33 17.34
C GLU A 37 -17.49 -4.33 16.83
N GLY A 38 -16.51 -3.99 17.66
CA GLY A 38 -15.38 -3.14 17.26
C GLY A 38 -14.56 -3.77 16.13
N ARG A 39 -14.25 -5.07 16.22
CA ARG A 39 -13.52 -5.79 15.16
C ARG A 39 -14.31 -5.87 13.85
N GLU A 40 -15.62 -6.07 13.91
CA GLU A 40 -16.48 -6.10 12.71
C GLU A 40 -16.54 -4.72 12.04
N LEU A 41 -16.69 -3.65 12.82
CA LEU A 41 -16.69 -2.28 12.30
C LEU A 41 -15.33 -1.92 11.68
N GLU A 42 -14.23 -2.30 12.33
CA GLU A 42 -12.89 -2.15 11.78
C GLU A 42 -12.69 -2.97 10.50
N ALA A 43 -13.24 -4.17 10.41
CA ALA A 43 -13.19 -4.98 9.19
C ALA A 43 -13.99 -4.35 8.04
N GLN A 44 -15.20 -3.85 8.30
CA GLN A 44 -16.02 -3.14 7.31
C GLN A 44 -15.34 -1.85 6.83
N ARG A 45 -14.77 -1.08 7.77
CA ARG A 45 -13.99 0.12 7.45
C ARG A 45 -12.79 -0.21 6.56
N ARG A 46 -12.09 -1.31 6.85
CA ARG A 46 -10.97 -1.80 6.04
C ARG A 46 -11.41 -2.23 4.65
N GLU A 47 -12.53 -2.92 4.53
CA GLU A 47 -13.04 -3.34 3.23
C GLU A 47 -13.44 -2.15 2.34
N LEU A 48 -14.11 -1.15 2.92
CA LEU A 48 -14.44 0.08 2.22
C LEU A 48 -13.18 0.84 1.78
N MET A 49 -12.15 0.88 2.62
CA MET A 49 -10.85 1.49 2.25
C MET A 49 -10.21 0.75 1.07
N ARG A 50 -10.27 -0.58 1.03
CA ARG A 50 -9.77 -1.37 -0.11
C ARG A 50 -10.54 -1.11 -1.39
N GLU A 51 -11.86 -1.03 -1.33
CA GLU A 51 -12.70 -0.69 -2.50
C GLU A 51 -12.34 0.69 -3.06
N MET A 52 -11.95 1.63 -2.19
CA MET A 52 -11.46 2.96 -2.56
C MET A 52 -9.96 3.01 -2.94
N GLY A 53 -9.24 1.88 -2.90
CA GLY A 53 -7.81 1.80 -3.23
C GLY A 53 -6.86 2.40 -2.18
N LEU A 54 -7.32 2.51 -0.93
CA LEU A 54 -6.56 3.03 0.22
C LEU A 54 -6.16 1.86 1.14
N PHE A 55 -4.87 1.75 1.46
CA PHE A 55 -4.33 0.66 2.28
C PHE A 55 -3.85 1.16 3.65
N MET A 56 -4.11 0.38 4.70
CA MET A 56 -3.62 0.67 6.06
C MET A 56 -2.15 0.26 6.24
N SER A 57 -1.44 0.91 7.16
CA SER A 57 0.01 0.73 7.39
C SER A 57 0.43 -0.65 7.91
N ASP A 58 -0.51 -1.33 8.54
CA ASP A 58 -0.38 -2.56 9.32
C ASP A 58 -0.82 -3.79 8.52
N GLU A 59 -1.60 -3.57 7.46
CA GLU A 59 -1.68 -4.47 6.32
C GLU A 59 -0.49 -4.13 5.40
N TYR A 60 0.70 -4.63 5.76
CA TYR A 60 1.89 -4.55 4.91
C TYR A 60 1.64 -5.32 3.61
N ASP A 61 0.93 -4.68 2.71
CA ASP A 61 0.65 -5.16 1.37
C ASP A 61 1.98 -5.50 0.71
N GLU A 62 2.06 -6.63 0.02
CA GLU A 62 3.24 -6.96 -0.78
C GLU A 62 3.58 -5.79 -1.72
N ASP A 63 2.54 -5.05 -2.15
CA ASP A 63 2.60 -3.84 -2.97
C ASP A 63 3.27 -2.63 -2.30
N VAL A 64 3.25 -2.55 -0.97
CA VAL A 64 4.02 -1.54 -0.20
C VAL A 64 5.51 -1.89 -0.20
N ARG A 65 5.90 -3.14 -0.51
CA ARG A 65 7.30 -3.56 -0.67
C ARG A 65 7.77 -3.58 -2.14
N LEU A 66 6.84 -3.62 -3.09
CA LEU A 66 7.16 -3.59 -4.51
C LEU A 66 7.76 -2.24 -4.94
N PRO A 67 8.59 -2.21 -5.99
CA PRO A 67 8.92 -0.97 -6.67
C PRO A 67 7.64 -0.28 -7.16
N GLN A 68 7.56 1.04 -7.05
CA GLN A 68 6.38 1.81 -7.43
C GLN A 68 6.76 2.93 -8.40
N LEU A 69 5.89 3.22 -9.35
CA LEU A 69 5.98 4.38 -10.22
C LEU A 69 4.96 5.43 -9.75
N VAL A 70 5.47 6.54 -9.21
CA VAL A 70 4.66 7.57 -8.56
C VAL A 70 4.51 8.76 -9.48
N ASN A 71 3.28 9.13 -9.84
CA ASN A 71 3.03 10.30 -10.69
C ASN A 71 3.45 11.59 -9.95
N LEU A 72 4.16 12.46 -10.66
CA LEU A 72 4.60 13.76 -10.18
C LEU A 72 3.91 14.92 -10.90
N ASN A 73 3.04 14.66 -11.88
CA ASN A 73 2.23 15.72 -12.46
C ASN A 73 1.21 16.24 -11.44
N GLU A 74 1.21 17.55 -11.25
CA GLU A 74 0.13 18.29 -10.58
C GLU A 74 -0.93 18.61 -11.65
N ASP A 75 -1.82 17.65 -11.95
CA ASP A 75 -2.99 17.96 -12.77
C ASP A 75 -4.08 18.55 -11.88
N SER A 76 -4.54 19.77 -12.19
CA SER A 76 -5.54 20.52 -11.41
C SER A 76 -6.94 19.89 -11.41
N GLN A 77 -7.13 18.75 -12.10
CA GLN A 77 -8.40 18.03 -12.18
C GLN A 77 -8.40 16.69 -11.43
N LYS A 78 -7.28 16.27 -10.83
CA LYS A 78 -7.19 15.01 -10.08
C LYS A 78 -6.61 15.27 -8.70
N ASP A 79 -7.48 15.26 -7.69
CA ASP A 79 -7.19 15.50 -6.26
C ASP A 79 -6.34 14.40 -5.58
N GLY A 80 -5.46 13.71 -6.32
CA GLY A 80 -4.74 12.57 -5.79
C GLY A 80 -3.48 12.19 -6.57
N ARG A 81 -2.45 11.80 -5.81
CA ARG A 81 -1.20 11.28 -6.36
C ARG A 81 -1.39 9.83 -6.81
N VAL A 82 -1.33 9.58 -8.11
CA VAL A 82 -1.44 8.22 -8.66
C VAL A 82 -0.14 7.44 -8.42
N ILE A 83 -0.25 6.22 -7.87
CA ILE A 83 0.85 5.30 -7.61
C ILE A 83 0.60 3.99 -8.36
N TYR A 84 1.57 3.53 -9.16
CA TYR A 84 1.51 2.25 -9.87
C TYR A 84 2.49 1.26 -9.24
N PRO A 85 2.03 0.20 -8.53
CA PRO A 85 2.90 -0.88 -8.08
C PRO A 85 3.42 -1.67 -9.28
N LEU A 86 4.72 -1.99 -9.28
CA LEU A 86 5.39 -2.76 -10.33
C LEU A 86 5.59 -4.19 -9.84
N ARG A 87 4.61 -5.06 -10.11
CA ARG A 87 4.72 -6.52 -9.87
C ARG A 87 5.79 -7.14 -10.77
N GLU A 88 6.29 -8.31 -10.39
CA GLU A 88 7.21 -9.06 -11.26
C GLU A 88 6.56 -9.37 -12.61
N GLY A 89 7.37 -9.31 -13.67
CA GLY A 89 6.93 -9.49 -15.05
C GLY A 89 7.10 -8.23 -15.90
N GLU A 90 6.28 -8.13 -16.94
CA GLU A 90 6.28 -7.02 -17.89
C GLU A 90 5.02 -6.16 -17.74
N VAL A 91 5.22 -4.85 -17.68
CA VAL A 91 4.19 -3.83 -17.58
C VAL A 91 4.28 -2.96 -18.82
N ASN A 92 3.24 -2.99 -19.65
CA ASN A 92 3.12 -2.17 -20.83
C ASN A 92 2.56 -0.79 -20.48
N VAL A 93 3.22 0.23 -21.02
CA VAL A 93 2.85 1.64 -20.89
C VAL A 93 2.47 2.18 -22.26
N GLY A 94 1.34 2.87 -22.36
CA GLY A 94 0.88 3.38 -23.66
C GLY A 94 -0.55 3.91 -23.62
N ARG A 95 -1.15 4.09 -24.78
CA ARG A 95 -2.53 4.56 -24.90
C ARG A 95 -3.53 3.43 -24.62
N PRO A 96 -4.74 3.74 -24.11
CA PRO A 96 -5.76 2.73 -23.82
C PRO A 96 -6.31 2.02 -25.06
N ASP A 97 -6.14 2.58 -26.25
CA ASP A 97 -6.75 2.18 -27.53
C ASP A 97 -5.81 1.32 -28.40
N TYR A 98 -5.07 0.39 -27.78
CA TYR A 98 -4.13 -0.47 -28.51
C TYR A 98 -4.47 -1.96 -28.41
N ALA A 99 -4.00 -2.74 -29.39
CA ALA A 99 -4.26 -4.18 -29.49
C ALA A 99 -3.67 -4.97 -28.30
N VAL A 100 -2.57 -4.50 -27.72
CA VAL A 100 -1.97 -5.09 -26.52
C VAL A 100 -2.55 -4.40 -25.28
N PRO A 101 -3.00 -5.16 -24.25
CA PRO A 101 -3.47 -4.57 -22.99
C PRO A 101 -2.38 -3.72 -22.31
N MET A 102 -2.68 -2.44 -22.10
CA MET A 102 -1.82 -1.51 -21.35
C MET A 102 -2.20 -1.53 -19.87
N GLN A 103 -1.23 -1.86 -19.00
CA GLN A 103 -1.38 -1.77 -17.56
C GLN A 103 -1.29 -0.31 -17.07
N ILE A 104 -0.37 0.48 -17.66
CA ILE A 104 -0.25 1.91 -17.37
C ILE A 104 -0.72 2.70 -18.59
N LYS A 105 -1.92 3.27 -18.48
CA LYS A 105 -2.58 4.02 -19.55
C LYS A 105 -2.24 5.50 -19.44
N LEU A 106 -1.53 6.02 -20.44
CA LEU A 106 -1.17 7.43 -20.54
C LEU A 106 -1.85 8.05 -21.77
N MET A 107 -2.37 9.26 -21.62
CA MET A 107 -3.00 10.02 -22.69
C MET A 107 -2.34 11.39 -22.76
N GLY A 108 -1.92 11.79 -23.95
CA GLY A 108 -1.27 13.07 -24.17
C GLY A 108 -0.52 13.12 -25.49
N LEU A 109 -0.09 14.33 -25.86
CA LEU A 109 0.78 14.54 -27.02
C LEU A 109 2.09 13.77 -26.83
N ASN A 110 2.58 13.17 -27.90
CA ASN A 110 3.81 12.36 -27.93
C ASN A 110 3.81 11.11 -27.04
N ILE A 111 2.63 10.57 -26.71
CA ILE A 111 2.50 9.20 -26.23
C ILE A 111 2.13 8.28 -27.40
N GLU A 112 3.00 7.33 -27.76
CA GLU A 112 2.70 6.23 -28.68
C GLU A 112 1.67 5.23 -28.11
N HIS A 113 1.00 4.48 -28.99
CA HIS A 113 0.03 3.46 -28.59
C HIS A 113 0.67 2.38 -27.69
N HIS A 114 1.85 1.90 -28.06
CA HIS A 114 2.74 1.13 -27.19
C HIS A 114 4.00 1.96 -26.96
N HIS A 115 4.10 2.58 -25.79
CA HIS A 115 5.10 3.60 -25.51
C HIS A 115 6.36 3.03 -24.85
N ALA A 116 6.16 2.20 -23.84
CA ALA A 116 7.26 1.62 -23.09
C ALA A 116 6.91 0.23 -22.57
N VAL A 117 7.97 -0.52 -22.25
CA VAL A 117 7.85 -1.72 -21.44
C VAL A 117 8.73 -1.56 -20.22
N ILE A 118 8.11 -1.73 -19.05
CA ILE A 118 8.79 -1.82 -17.77
C ILE A 118 8.88 -3.30 -17.42
N THR A 119 10.07 -3.79 -17.14
CA THR A 119 10.31 -5.17 -16.71
C THR A 119 10.80 -5.17 -15.28
N HIS A 120 10.09 -5.84 -14.39
CA HIS A 120 10.54 -6.13 -13.04
C HIS A 120 10.90 -7.62 -12.93
N ARG A 121 12.20 -7.91 -12.80
CA ARG A 121 12.72 -9.27 -12.58
C ARG A 121 13.96 -9.20 -11.70
N ASP A 122 14.18 -10.22 -10.88
CA ASP A 122 15.37 -10.35 -10.02
C ASP A 122 15.59 -9.12 -9.10
N GLY A 123 14.49 -8.51 -8.63
CA GLY A 123 14.53 -7.28 -7.82
C GLY A 123 15.07 -6.05 -8.56
N GLN A 124 15.13 -6.08 -9.90
CA GLN A 124 15.55 -4.96 -10.74
C GLN A 124 14.42 -4.50 -11.64
N VAL A 125 14.23 -3.19 -11.71
CA VAL A 125 13.32 -2.57 -12.68
C VAL A 125 14.13 -2.03 -13.85
N ARG A 126 13.74 -2.45 -15.05
CA ARG A 126 14.29 -2.01 -16.33
C ARG A 126 13.18 -1.36 -17.15
N LEU A 127 13.55 -0.37 -17.93
CA LEU A 127 12.65 0.41 -18.78
C LEU A 127 13.22 0.43 -20.20
N ARG A 128 12.39 0.13 -21.19
CA ARG A 128 12.73 0.33 -22.62
C ARG A 128 11.67 1.16 -23.35
N PRO A 129 12.07 2.06 -24.24
CA PRO A 129 11.16 2.66 -25.20
C PRO A 129 10.71 1.62 -26.23
N VAL A 130 9.52 1.82 -26.80
CA VAL A 130 9.03 1.04 -27.93
C VAL A 130 8.88 1.94 -29.16
N GLY A 131 9.40 1.49 -30.31
CA GLY A 131 9.29 2.22 -31.56
C GLY A 131 9.91 3.61 -31.48
N LYS A 132 9.13 4.65 -31.79
CA LYS A 132 9.59 6.06 -31.79
C LYS A 132 9.36 6.80 -30.47
N SER A 133 9.01 6.06 -29.41
CA SER A 133 8.70 6.63 -28.10
C SER A 133 9.88 7.35 -27.48
N ARG A 134 9.61 8.52 -26.91
CA ARG A 134 10.62 9.32 -26.22
C ARG A 134 10.44 9.16 -24.73
N ILE A 135 11.48 8.69 -24.08
CA ILE A 135 11.53 8.47 -22.63
C ILE A 135 12.80 9.12 -22.10
N TRP A 136 12.66 9.93 -21.05
CA TRP A 136 13.80 10.53 -20.37
C TRP A 136 13.93 9.93 -18.98
N VAL A 137 15.15 9.56 -18.62
CA VAL A 137 15.50 9.12 -17.26
C VAL A 137 16.48 10.15 -16.69
N ASN A 138 16.09 10.80 -15.59
CA ASN A 138 16.85 11.88 -14.95
C ASN A 138 17.31 12.97 -15.95
N GLY A 139 16.42 13.36 -16.87
CA GLY A 139 16.67 14.39 -17.89
C GLY A 139 17.46 13.92 -19.11
N ARG A 140 17.93 12.66 -19.15
CA ARG A 140 18.63 12.10 -20.32
C ARG A 140 17.67 11.27 -21.17
N LEU A 141 17.62 11.57 -22.46
CA LEU A 141 16.83 10.81 -23.43
C LEU A 141 17.42 9.40 -23.58
N LEU A 142 16.58 8.38 -23.45
CA LEU A 142 17.00 7.01 -23.76
C LEU A 142 17.13 6.84 -25.28
N PRO A 143 18.23 6.24 -25.76
CA PRO A 143 18.33 5.86 -27.16
C PRO A 143 17.20 4.89 -27.56
N PRO A 144 16.82 4.84 -28.84
CA PRO A 144 15.92 3.80 -29.34
C PRO A 144 16.40 2.40 -28.95
N ASP A 145 15.47 1.54 -28.56
CA ASP A 145 15.72 0.15 -28.13
C ASP A 145 16.66 -0.06 -26.93
N ALA A 146 17.13 1.03 -26.30
CA ALA A 146 17.98 0.93 -25.13
C ALA A 146 17.20 0.48 -23.89
N VAL A 147 17.80 -0.43 -23.12
CA VAL A 147 17.26 -0.88 -21.84
C VAL A 147 17.96 -0.14 -20.72
N ALA A 148 17.22 0.71 -20.01
CA ALA A 148 17.72 1.46 -18.87
C ALA A 148 17.30 0.82 -17.56
N ARG A 149 18.26 0.57 -16.66
CA ARG A 149 17.96 0.19 -15.28
C ARG A 149 17.62 1.43 -14.47
N VAL A 150 16.43 1.45 -13.88
CA VAL A 150 15.99 2.55 -13.00
C VAL A 150 16.21 2.21 -11.53
N ARG A 151 16.47 3.23 -10.72
CA ARG A 151 16.81 3.16 -9.31
C ARG A 151 15.83 3.99 -8.47
N HIS A 152 15.95 3.87 -7.14
CA HIS A 152 15.16 4.67 -6.22
C HIS A 152 15.39 6.16 -6.47
N GLN A 153 14.27 6.90 -6.53
CA GLN A 153 14.17 8.32 -6.82
C GLN A 153 14.48 8.76 -8.24
N ASP A 154 14.80 7.83 -9.16
CA ASP A 154 14.94 8.18 -10.57
C ASP A 154 13.63 8.77 -11.10
N ARG A 155 13.77 9.84 -11.87
CA ARG A 155 12.67 10.53 -12.52
C ARG A 155 12.54 10.02 -13.94
N VAL A 156 11.35 9.56 -14.30
CA VAL A 156 11.04 9.03 -15.63
C VAL A 156 9.97 9.92 -16.26
N LEU A 157 10.29 10.48 -17.42
CA LEU A 157 9.33 11.25 -18.22
C LEU A 157 8.95 10.43 -19.45
N PHE A 158 7.65 10.16 -19.62
CA PHE A 158 7.11 9.55 -20.84
C PHE A 158 6.49 10.62 -21.73
N GLY A 159 6.90 10.66 -23.00
CA GLY A 159 6.55 11.76 -23.89
C GLY A 159 6.94 13.10 -23.26
N ASN A 160 6.13 14.13 -23.44
CA ASN A 160 6.52 15.47 -22.96
C ASN A 160 6.06 15.76 -21.53
N ASN A 161 4.98 15.13 -21.10
CA ASN A 161 4.23 15.62 -19.94
C ASN A 161 4.12 14.61 -18.81
N HIS A 162 4.32 13.31 -18.99
CA HIS A 162 4.02 12.36 -17.93
C HIS A 162 5.25 12.08 -17.06
N LEU A 163 5.43 12.89 -16.01
CA LEU A 163 6.57 12.79 -15.10
C LEU A 163 6.26 11.86 -13.94
N PHE A 164 7.14 10.90 -13.71
CA PHE A 164 7.05 9.93 -12.63
C PHE A 164 8.34 9.87 -11.82
N ARG A 165 8.23 9.39 -10.58
CA ARG A 165 9.33 9.00 -9.71
C ARG A 165 9.27 7.53 -9.40
N VAL A 166 10.39 6.83 -9.56
CA VAL A 166 10.50 5.42 -9.17
C VAL A 166 10.80 5.34 -7.66
N ASN A 167 9.99 4.60 -6.92
CA ASN A 167 10.16 4.35 -5.49
C ASN A 167 10.56 2.87 -5.27
N PHE A 168 11.53 2.61 -4.40
CA PHE A 168 11.90 1.24 -4.02
C PHE A 168 11.86 1.16 -2.48
N PRO A 169 10.70 0.80 -1.90
CA PRO A 169 10.47 0.89 -0.47
C PRO A 169 11.42 0.02 0.38
N HIS A 170 11.93 -1.11 -0.15
CA HIS A 170 12.89 -1.96 0.58
C HIS A 170 14.33 -1.42 0.61
N ARG A 171 14.71 -0.46 -0.26
CA ARG A 171 16.08 0.09 -0.32
C ARG A 171 16.28 1.40 0.45
N ALA A 172 15.21 2.01 0.96
CA ALA A 172 15.28 3.31 1.63
C ALA A 172 15.78 3.23 3.09
N LYS A 173 16.07 2.03 3.64
CA LYS A 173 16.58 1.84 5.01
C LYS A 173 18.09 1.55 5.07
N VAL A 174 18.92 2.19 4.25
CA VAL A 174 20.38 2.30 4.51
C VAL A 174 20.91 3.65 4.01
N THR A 175 20.40 4.74 4.58
CA THR A 175 21.16 6.00 4.65
C THR A 175 20.98 6.57 6.04
N GLY A 176 21.58 5.86 7.01
CA GLY A 176 21.87 6.44 8.31
C GLY A 176 22.82 7.61 8.13
N ARG A 177 22.54 8.68 8.87
CA ARG A 177 23.44 9.81 9.17
C ARG A 177 24.91 9.40 9.09
N SER A 178 25.65 9.99 8.15
CA SER A 178 27.08 10.19 8.36
C SER A 178 27.22 11.28 9.42
N ALA A 179 27.40 10.86 10.66
CA ALA A 179 28.13 11.67 11.63
C ALA A 179 29.61 11.55 11.26
N ALA A 180 30.20 12.66 10.84
CA ALA A 180 31.61 13.01 10.98
C ALA A 180 31.72 14.52 10.73
#